data_AF-A0AA38HD82-F1
#
_entry.id   AF-A0AA38HD82-F1
#
_cell.length_a   1.000
_cell.length_b   1.000
_cell.length_c   1.000
_cell.angle_alpha   90.00
_cell.angle_beta   90.00
_cell.angle_gamma   90.00
#
_symmetry.space_group_name_H-M   'P 1'
#
loop_
_entity.id
_entity.type
_entity.pdbx_description
1 polymer ?
#
loop_
_entity_poly.entity_id
_entity_poly.type
_entity_poly.pdbx_seq_one_letter_code
_entity_poly.pdbx_strand_id
1 'polypeptide(L)'
;MPPKGVKTLPPAVDPDVDSPAAQQEQSHLSGMADFELPRTTLIKLAKGSIPDNVKMQQDVVMALMRSSTLFISYLAAASHDQAINRSGKTVTPADVLKAISELDFGPADNLIPLLERELAGAYTELHR
;
A
#
# COMPACT_ATOMS: atom_id res chain seq x y z
N MET A 1 47.25 52.92 2.21
CA MET A 1 45.80 53.17 2.38
C MET A 1 45.01 52.00 1.78
N PRO A 2 43.95 51.48 2.45
CA PRO A 2 43.11 50.31 2.08
C PRO A 2 41.79 50.75 1.36
N PRO A 3 40.81 49.90 0.90
CA PRO A 3 39.94 49.07 1.76
C PRO A 3 39.33 47.72 1.20
N LYS A 4 39.00 46.83 2.16
CA LYS A 4 37.84 45.91 2.35
C LYS A 4 37.26 45.05 1.20
N GLY A 5 37.13 43.74 1.47
CA GLY A 5 36.23 42.82 0.77
C GLY A 5 36.00 41.51 1.54
N VAL A 6 35.18 41.55 2.58
CA VAL A 6 34.64 40.36 3.26
C VAL A 6 33.50 39.79 2.41
N LYS A 7 33.57 38.52 2.03
CA LYS A 7 32.37 37.71 1.76
C LYS A 7 32.52 36.38 2.47
N THR A 8 31.81 36.32 3.58
CA THR A 8 31.45 35.18 4.40
C THR A 8 30.96 34.00 3.54
N LEU A 9 31.54 32.83 3.76
CA LEU A 9 30.91 31.55 3.41
C LEU A 9 29.58 31.46 4.18
N PRO A 10 28.46 31.08 3.55
CA PRO A 10 27.29 30.66 4.32
C PRO A 10 27.63 29.35 5.08
N PRO A 11 27.19 29.22 6.35
CA PRO A 11 27.34 28.01 7.12
C PRO A 11 26.54 26.86 6.51
N ALA A 12 26.93 25.64 6.85
CA ALA A 12 26.25 24.41 6.47
C ALA A 12 24.74 24.53 6.74
N VAL A 13 23.94 24.14 5.75
CA VAL A 13 22.50 23.93 5.93
C VAL A 13 22.36 22.69 6.80
N ASP A 14 22.14 22.90 8.09
CA ASP A 14 21.57 21.88 8.96
C ASP A 14 20.19 21.52 8.38
N PRO A 15 19.85 20.23 8.16
CA PRO A 15 18.51 19.87 7.78
C PRO A 15 17.58 20.17 8.96
N ASP A 16 16.68 21.12 8.81
CA ASP A 16 15.61 21.43 9.75
C ASP A 16 14.80 20.16 10.08
N VAL A 17 15.10 19.54 11.23
CA VAL A 17 14.46 18.32 11.76
C VAL A 17 13.08 18.62 12.38
N ASP A 18 12.61 19.87 12.35
CA ASP A 18 11.48 20.36 13.16
C ASP A 18 10.39 21.06 12.34
N SER A 19 10.28 20.73 11.05
CA SER A 19 9.09 21.10 10.27
C SER A 19 7.91 20.19 10.64
N PRO A 20 6.69 20.70 10.92
CA PRO A 20 5.51 19.87 11.19
C PRO A 20 5.20 18.89 10.04
N ALA A 21 5.61 19.22 8.82
CA ALA A 21 5.56 18.32 7.67
C ALA A 21 6.49 17.09 7.82
N ALA A 22 7.71 17.26 8.35
CA ALA A 22 8.64 16.15 8.59
C ALA A 22 8.14 15.23 9.72
N GLN A 23 7.53 15.79 10.78
CA GLN A 23 6.94 15.01 11.87
C GLN A 23 5.70 14.21 11.42
N GLN A 24 4.87 14.77 10.53
CA GLN A 24 3.75 14.04 9.91
C GLN A 24 4.24 12.91 9.01
N GLU A 25 5.29 13.15 8.22
CA GLU A 25 5.86 12.11 7.36
C GLU A 25 6.49 10.96 8.17
N GLN A 26 7.23 11.27 9.24
CA GLN A 26 7.84 10.25 10.11
C GLN A 26 6.80 9.39 10.85
N SER A 27 5.70 10.00 11.32
CA SER A 27 4.63 9.28 12.00
C SER A 27 3.83 8.39 11.05
N HIS A 28 3.59 8.85 9.82
CA HIS A 28 2.94 8.05 8.78
C HIS A 28 3.80 6.85 8.35
N LEU A 29 5.13 7.03 8.23
CA LEU A 29 6.06 5.95 7.90
C LEU A 29 6.16 4.91 9.01
N SER A 30 6.09 5.34 10.28
CA SER A 30 6.10 4.44 11.44
C SER A 30 4.86 3.54 11.46
N GLY A 31 3.68 4.10 11.15
CA GLY A 31 2.44 3.33 11.10
C GLY A 31 2.43 2.28 9.98
N MET A 32 3.04 2.54 8.82
CA MET A 32 3.07 1.56 7.72
C MET A 32 3.93 0.33 8.00
N ALA A 33 5.05 0.51 8.72
CA ALA A 33 5.96 -0.57 9.06
C ALA A 33 5.28 -1.64 9.95
N ASP A 34 4.34 -1.24 10.79
CA ASP A 34 3.59 -2.13 11.68
C ASP A 34 2.60 -3.04 10.93
N PHE A 35 2.21 -2.68 9.71
CA PHE A 35 1.28 -3.44 8.86
C PHE A 35 1.96 -4.14 7.69
N GLU A 36 3.30 -4.27 7.71
CA GLU A 36 4.02 -5.01 6.67
C GLU A 36 3.72 -6.52 6.74
N LEU A 37 3.46 -7.12 5.58
CA LEU A 37 3.18 -8.55 5.48
C LEU A 37 4.47 -9.38 5.62
N PRO A 38 4.37 -10.65 6.04
CA PRO A 38 5.53 -11.53 6.14
C PRO A 38 6.28 -11.65 4.81
N ARG A 39 7.53 -11.17 4.81
CA ARG A 39 8.42 -11.13 3.63
C ARG A 39 8.46 -12.46 2.87
N THR A 40 8.59 -13.57 3.58
CA THR A 40 8.72 -14.91 2.98
C THR A 40 7.50 -15.29 2.14
N THR A 41 6.29 -14.99 2.63
CA THR A 41 5.05 -15.30 1.92
C THR A 41 4.91 -14.44 0.67
N LEU A 42 5.20 -13.15 0.78
CA LEU A 42 5.18 -12.22 -0.36
C LEU A 42 6.14 -12.64 -1.47
N ILE A 43 7.39 -12.99 -1.14
CA ILE A 43 8.38 -13.44 -2.14
C ILE A 43 7.91 -14.71 -2.83
N LYS A 44 7.34 -15.68 -2.08
CA LYS A 44 6.82 -16.93 -2.67
C LYS A 44 5.70 -16.65 -3.66
N LEU A 45 4.73 -15.80 -3.29
CA LEU A 45 3.64 -15.40 -4.17
C LEU A 45 4.14 -14.71 -5.42
N ALA A 46 5.04 -13.74 -5.26
CA ALA A 46 5.54 -12.94 -6.37
C ALA A 46 6.46 -13.75 -7.30
N LYS A 47 7.17 -14.76 -6.79
CA LYS A 47 7.89 -15.72 -7.64
C LYS A 47 6.96 -16.62 -8.45
N GLY A 48 5.76 -16.91 -7.96
CA GLY A 48 4.76 -17.68 -8.70
C GLY A 48 4.23 -16.99 -9.95
N SER A 49 4.39 -15.67 -10.06
CA SER A 49 3.96 -14.87 -11.22
C SER A 49 5.09 -14.46 -12.16
N ILE A 50 6.35 -14.86 -11.88
CA ILE A 50 7.50 -14.56 -12.73
C ILE A 50 8.30 -15.84 -13.05
N PRO A 51 9.06 -15.87 -14.15
CA PRO A 51 9.88 -17.04 -14.48
C PRO A 51 10.97 -17.35 -13.44
N ASP A 52 11.30 -18.64 -13.26
CA ASP A 52 12.26 -19.12 -12.25
C ASP A 52 13.69 -18.56 -12.39
N ASN A 53 14.06 -18.10 -13.58
CA ASN A 53 15.37 -17.52 -13.85
C ASN A 53 15.51 -16.06 -13.37
N VAL A 54 14.41 -15.41 -12.97
CA VAL A 54 14.40 -14.00 -12.56
C VAL A 54 14.70 -13.89 -11.06
N LYS A 55 15.68 -13.05 -10.72
CA LYS A 55 16.03 -12.72 -9.32
C LYS A 55 15.42 -11.39 -8.93
N MET A 56 14.74 -11.35 -7.78
CA MET A 56 14.24 -10.11 -7.17
C MET A 56 15.32 -9.44 -6.35
N GLN A 57 15.56 -8.15 -6.61
CA GLN A 57 16.46 -7.33 -5.81
C GLN A 57 15.80 -6.92 -4.48
N GLN A 58 16.61 -6.53 -3.49
CA GLN A 58 16.12 -6.17 -2.16
C GLN A 58 15.13 -5.00 -2.21
N ASP A 59 15.37 -4.01 -3.06
CA ASP A 59 14.51 -2.83 -3.21
C ASP A 59 13.14 -3.19 -3.81
N VAL A 60 13.10 -4.14 -4.74
CA VAL A 60 11.84 -4.66 -5.31
C VAL A 60 11.02 -5.35 -4.22
N VAL A 61 11.67 -6.15 -3.37
CA VAL A 61 10.98 -6.81 -2.25
C VAL A 61 10.47 -5.79 -1.24
N MET A 62 11.25 -4.76 -0.91
CA MET A 62 10.82 -3.70 0.00
C MET A 62 9.66 -2.87 -0.59
N ALA A 63 9.73 -2.53 -1.87
CA ALA A 63 8.64 -1.86 -2.58
C ALA A 63 7.36 -2.70 -2.57
N LEU A 64 7.47 -4.01 -2.82
CA LEU A 64 6.34 -4.93 -2.78
C LEU A 64 5.72 -5.04 -1.38
N MET A 65 6.54 -5.08 -0.33
CA MET A 65 6.04 -5.12 1.06
C MET A 65 5.21 -3.88 1.38
N ARG A 66 5.74 -2.70 1.11
CA ARG A 66 5.05 -1.41 1.37
C ARG A 66 3.82 -1.23 0.48
N SER A 67 3.91 -1.59 -0.80
CA SER A 67 2.79 -1.46 -1.73
C SER A 67 1.66 -2.43 -1.41
N SER A 68 1.96 -3.61 -0.87
CA SER A 68 0.93 -4.57 -0.43
C SER A 68 0.08 -3.99 0.71
N THR A 69 0.72 -3.36 1.69
CA THR A 69 0.02 -2.68 2.78
C THR A 69 -0.84 -1.52 2.26
N LEU A 70 -0.29 -0.70 1.35
CA LEU A 70 -1.06 0.37 0.70
C LEU A 70 -2.25 -0.15 -0.10
N PHE A 71 -2.08 -1.26 -0.81
CA PHE A 71 -3.14 -1.89 -1.59
C PHE A 71 -4.32 -2.30 -0.69
N ILE A 72 -4.05 -2.93 0.44
CA ILE A 72 -5.09 -3.35 1.40
C ILE A 72 -5.81 -2.11 1.97
N SER A 73 -5.06 -1.12 2.43
CA SER A 73 -5.63 0.10 3.01
C SER A 73 -6.46 0.90 2.01
N TYR A 74 -5.98 0.99 0.76
CA TYR A 74 -6.68 1.70 -0.31
C TYR A 74 -7.97 0.97 -0.72
N LEU A 75 -7.91 -0.35 -0.89
CA LEU A 75 -9.10 -1.14 -1.19
C LEU A 75 -10.12 -1.07 -0.04
N ALA A 76 -9.66 -1.10 1.21
CA ALA A 76 -10.53 -0.95 2.38
C ALA A 76 -11.22 0.42 2.41
N ALA A 77 -10.49 1.51 2.09
CA ALA A 77 -11.06 2.85 1.99
C ALA A 77 -12.12 2.93 0.86
N ALA A 78 -11.81 2.44 -0.34
CA ALA A 78 -12.76 2.42 -1.44
C ALA A 78 -14.01 1.58 -1.12
N SER A 79 -13.83 0.43 -0.46
CA SER A 79 -14.95 -0.42 -0.01
C SER A 79 -15.79 0.26 1.07
N HIS A 80 -15.15 1.06 1.93
CA HIS A 80 -15.84 1.88 2.92
C HIS A 80 -16.73 2.94 2.27
N ASP A 81 -16.22 3.62 1.24
CA ASP A 81 -17.00 4.60 0.47
C ASP A 81 -18.22 3.96 -0.20
N GLN A 82 -18.08 2.73 -0.73
CA GLN A 82 -19.21 1.97 -1.27
C GLN A 82 -20.26 1.64 -0.18
N ALA A 83 -19.80 1.23 1.01
CA ALA A 83 -20.69 0.94 2.12
C ALA A 83 -21.45 2.20 2.58
N ILE A 84 -20.78 3.35 2.67
CA ILE A 84 -21.40 4.65 2.99
C ILE A 84 -22.41 5.03 1.91
N ASN A 85 -22.09 4.85 0.63
CA ASN A 85 -22.98 5.19 -0.49
C ASN A 85 -24.29 4.36 -0.45
N ARG A 86 -24.22 3.12 0.05
CA ARG A 86 -25.40 2.28 0.34
C ARG A 86 -26.11 2.65 1.65
N SER A 87 -25.65 3.67 2.38
CA SER A 87 -26.11 4.00 3.75
C SER A 87 -25.88 2.87 4.77
N GLY A 88 -24.89 2.00 4.53
CA GLY A 88 -24.50 0.92 5.41
C GLY A 88 -23.45 1.36 6.43
N LYS A 89 -23.52 0.82 7.66
CA LYS A 89 -22.51 1.04 8.72
C LYS A 89 -21.41 -0.02 8.73
N THR A 90 -21.53 -1.03 7.87
CA THR A 90 -20.64 -2.19 7.84
C THR A 90 -20.24 -2.45 6.40
N VAL A 91 -18.94 -2.69 6.18
CA VAL A 91 -18.41 -3.12 4.88
C VAL A 91 -18.79 -4.58 4.67
N THR A 92 -19.46 -4.85 3.56
CA THR A 92 -19.87 -6.19 3.15
C THR A 92 -19.02 -6.67 1.97
N PRO A 93 -18.98 -7.98 1.69
CA PRO A 93 -18.21 -8.48 0.55
C PRO A 93 -18.64 -7.89 -0.80
N ALA A 94 -19.92 -7.56 -0.95
CA ALA A 94 -20.44 -6.89 -2.15
C ALA A 94 -19.85 -5.49 -2.36
N ASP A 95 -19.56 -4.76 -1.28
CA ASP A 95 -18.92 -3.44 -1.35
C ASP A 95 -17.48 -3.56 -1.87
N VAL A 96 -16.77 -4.62 -1.48
CA VAL A 96 -15.39 -4.90 -1.92
C VAL A 96 -15.36 -5.27 -3.40
N LEU A 97 -16.26 -6.16 -3.86
CA LEU A 97 -16.35 -6.55 -5.27
C LEU A 97 -16.67 -5.35 -6.17
N LYS A 98 -17.58 -4.48 -5.70
CA LYS A 98 -17.91 -3.24 -6.40
C LYS A 98 -16.74 -2.26 -6.43
N ALA A 99 -16.05 -2.08 -5.31
CA ALA A 99 -14.86 -1.23 -5.24
C ALA A 99 -13.76 -1.71 -6.20
N ILE A 100 -13.48 -3.02 -6.26
CA ILE A 100 -12.49 -3.58 -7.20
C ILE A 100 -12.89 -3.30 -8.66
N SER A 101 -14.18 -3.41 -8.97
CA SER A 101 -14.70 -3.12 -10.31
C SER A 101 -14.55 -1.64 -10.69
N GLU A 102 -14.77 -0.73 -9.74
CA GLU A 102 -14.64 0.72 -9.97
C GLU A 102 -13.17 1.18 -10.02
N LEU A 103 -12.28 0.53 -9.27
CA LEU A 103 -10.85 0.83 -9.25
C LEU A 103 -10.07 0.27 -10.44
N ASP A 104 -10.72 -0.57 -11.27
CA ASP A 104 -10.14 -1.16 -12.48
C ASP A 104 -8.77 -1.85 -12.23
N PHE A 105 -8.68 -2.62 -11.13
CA PHE A 105 -7.44 -3.33 -10.80
C PHE A 105 -7.17 -4.48 -11.76
N GLY A 106 -6.43 -4.18 -12.85
CA GLY A 106 -5.99 -5.13 -13.86
C GLY A 106 -7.12 -5.59 -14.78
N PRO A 107 -6.93 -6.64 -15.59
CA PRO A 107 -8.02 -7.20 -16.37
C PRO A 107 -9.09 -7.75 -15.40
N ALA A 108 -10.12 -6.92 -15.17
CA ALA A 108 -11.25 -7.21 -14.29
C ALA A 108 -11.89 -8.58 -14.60
N ASP A 109 -11.71 -9.04 -15.83
CA ASP A 109 -12.11 -10.34 -16.37
C ASP A 109 -11.59 -11.55 -15.56
N ASN A 110 -10.50 -11.43 -14.80
CA ASN A 110 -9.91 -12.56 -14.07
C ASN A 110 -10.01 -12.44 -12.54
N LEU A 111 -9.95 -11.24 -11.98
CA LEU A 111 -9.89 -11.06 -10.53
C LEU A 111 -11.27 -11.21 -9.88
N ILE A 112 -12.30 -10.58 -10.44
CA ILE A 112 -13.66 -10.62 -9.88
C ILE A 112 -14.21 -12.06 -9.84
N PRO A 113 -14.16 -12.84 -10.94
CA PRO A 113 -14.68 -14.21 -10.92
C PRO A 113 -13.93 -15.12 -9.93
N LEU A 114 -12.62 -14.90 -9.75
CA LEU A 114 -11.83 -15.63 -8.77
C LEU A 114 -12.28 -15.31 -7.35
N LEU A 115 -12.49 -14.04 -7.01
CA LEU A 115 -12.95 -13.63 -5.69
C LEU A 115 -14.36 -14.14 -5.37
N GLU A 116 -15.27 -14.13 -6.33
CA GLU A 116 -16.63 -14.68 -6.17
C GLU A 116 -16.58 -16.19 -5.88
N ARG A 117 -15.70 -16.92 -6.56
CA ARG A 117 -15.50 -18.36 -6.32
C ARG A 117 -14.98 -18.65 -4.92
N GLU A 118 -13.94 -17.95 -4.48
CA GLU A 118 -13.38 -18.12 -3.13
C GLU A 118 -14.40 -17.73 -2.05
N LEU A 119 -15.18 -16.67 -2.30
CA LEU A 119 -16.27 -16.26 -1.43
C LEU A 119 -17.32 -17.36 -1.28
N ALA A 120 -17.80 -17.93 -2.38
CA ALA A 120 -18.77 -19.03 -2.35
C ALA A 120 -18.22 -20.26 -1.60
N GLY A 121 -16.94 -20.60 -1.79
CA GLY A 121 -16.27 -21.67 -1.06
C GLY A 121 -16.24 -21.43 0.45
N ALA A 122 -15.83 -20.23 0.87
CA ALA A 122 -15.76 -19.85 2.28
C ALA A 122 -17.13 -19.88 2.97
N TYR A 123 -18.20 -19.41 2.31
CA TYR A 123 -19.55 -19.51 2.85
C TYR A 123 -20.01 -20.98 3.01
N THR A 124 -19.58 -21.87 2.11
CA THR A 124 -19.93 -23.29 2.17
C THR A 124 -19.22 -24.00 3.33
N GLU A 125 -17.95 -23.68 3.58
CA GLU A 125 -17.20 -24.23 4.72
C GLU A 125 -17.71 -23.73 6.06
N LEU A 126 -18.19 -22.48 6.14
CA LEU A 126 -18.69 -21.88 7.38
C LEU A 126 -20.07 -22.42 7.80
N HIS A 127 -20.81 -23.03 6.88
CA HIS A 127 -22.12 -23.65 7.14
C HIS A 127 -22.06 -25.19 7.24
N ARG A 128 -20.85 -25.76 7.37
CA ARG A 128 -20.62 -27.19 7.59
C ARG A 128 -20.16 -27.46 9.02
#